data_AF-A0A0J9TEW8-F1
#
_entry.id   AF-A0A0J9TEW8-F1
#
_cell.length_a   1.000
_cell.length_b   1.000
_cell.length_c   1.000
_cell.angle_alpha   90.00
_cell.angle_beta   90.00
_cell.angle_gamma   90.00
#
_symmetry.space_group_name_H-M   'P 1'
#
loop_
_entity.id
_entity.type
_entity.pdbx_description
1 polymer ?
#
loop_
_entity_poly.entity_id
_entity_poly.type
_entity_poly.pdbx_seq_one_letter_code
_entity_poly.pdbx_strand_id
1 'polypeptide(L)'
;MLYNIKYPYHDKLTSKKLYDEWNEGEIRGYNNACLNLPRDLKPYELIDKLCRRLARNLDNMQFYNHEKYYLYGRCKLLNYWLYEKVKEIISTSLEANYEKAMESLHSEWKEYNRYTFPFTSEDKKCKPDPTIINLNDTKDKKRIHEHCLNYYEIRKNSNSDEYQKYKVYIKSQSLPYNKFENLFAEDENNNPTYYNQCKCYNPIIIGTDSHCPQENENPEAFEEVAEPLGQTSLDGEEGKEVREEEVRGVGLGAAVAR
;
A
#
# COMPACT_ATOMS: atom_id res chain seq x y z
N MET A 1 7.82 -36.43 0.13
CA MET A 1 8.89 -35.46 -0.15
C MET A 1 8.22 -34.23 -0.75
N LEU A 2 8.12 -33.14 0.01
CA LEU A 2 7.68 -31.86 -0.55
C LEU A 2 8.86 -31.33 -1.38
N TYR A 3 8.70 -31.29 -2.70
CA TYR A 3 9.67 -30.61 -3.55
C TYR A 3 9.75 -29.15 -3.11
N ASN A 4 10.94 -28.67 -2.74
CA ASN A 4 11.19 -27.24 -2.62
C ASN A 4 11.13 -26.64 -4.02
N ILE A 5 9.91 -26.31 -4.47
CA ILE A 5 9.69 -25.64 -5.75
C ILE A 5 10.33 -24.26 -5.64
N LYS A 6 11.45 -24.08 -6.34
CA LYS A 6 12.14 -22.80 -6.43
C LYS A 6 11.49 -21.97 -7.53
N TYR A 7 11.05 -20.76 -7.21
CA TYR A 7 10.64 -19.81 -8.24
C TYR A 7 11.88 -19.34 -9.01
N PRO A 8 11.98 -19.60 -10.34
CA PRO A 8 13.19 -19.29 -11.10
C PRO A 8 13.41 -17.79 -11.28
N TYR A 9 12.37 -16.97 -11.06
CA TYR A 9 12.42 -15.51 -11.15
C TYR A 9 12.32 -14.84 -9.78
N HIS A 10 12.88 -15.47 -8.73
CA HIS A 10 12.84 -14.94 -7.36
C HIS A 10 13.32 -13.49 -7.27
N ASP A 11 14.40 -13.14 -7.98
CA ASP A 11 14.96 -11.78 -8.01
C ASP A 11 14.07 -10.77 -8.76
N LYS A 12 13.05 -11.26 -9.49
CA LYS A 12 12.06 -10.39 -10.13
C LYS A 12 10.87 -10.06 -9.24
N LEU A 13 10.66 -10.76 -8.12
CA LEU A 13 9.56 -10.50 -7.20
C LEU A 13 9.64 -9.06 -6.69
N THR A 14 8.53 -8.34 -6.79
CA THR A 14 8.40 -6.95 -6.35
C THR A 14 8.79 -6.80 -4.88
N SER A 15 8.30 -7.68 -4.00
CA SER A 15 8.64 -7.64 -2.58
C SER A 15 10.15 -7.79 -2.34
N LYS A 16 10.82 -8.68 -3.09
CA LYS A 16 12.27 -8.85 -3.00
C LYS A 16 13.02 -7.58 -3.43
N LYS A 17 12.67 -7.03 -4.59
CA LYS A 17 13.27 -5.78 -5.09
C LYS A 17 13.13 -4.65 -4.09
N LEU A 18 11.95 -4.50 -3.48
CA LEU A 18 11.70 -3.51 -2.44
C LEU A 18 12.61 -3.72 -1.22
N TYR A 19 12.74 -4.95 -0.72
CA TYR A 19 13.63 -5.21 0.41
C TYR A 19 15.10 -4.96 0.09
N ASP A 20 15.57 -5.36 -1.09
CA ASP A 20 16.94 -5.10 -1.54
C ASP A 20 17.18 -3.57 -1.60
N GLU A 21 16.28 -2.82 -2.23
CA GLU A 21 16.33 -1.34 -2.28
C GLU A 21 16.36 -0.72 -0.88
N TRP A 22 15.44 -1.14 -0.01
CA TRP A 22 15.30 -0.62 1.35
C TRP A 22 16.52 -0.90 2.23
N ASN A 23 17.22 -2.01 2.01
CA ASN A 23 18.40 -2.38 2.77
C ASN A 23 19.69 -1.69 2.28
N GLU A 24 19.83 -1.50 0.97
CA GLU A 24 21.12 -1.19 0.34
C GLU A 24 21.30 0.28 -0.04
N GLY A 25 20.23 1.09 -0.15
CA GLY A 25 20.36 2.46 -0.65
C GLY A 25 21.25 3.39 0.20
N GLU A 26 21.82 4.42 -0.43
CA GLU A 26 22.55 5.49 0.25
C GLU A 26 21.61 6.36 1.10
N ILE A 27 22.08 6.82 2.26
CA ILE A 27 21.33 7.75 3.13
C ILE A 27 21.80 9.21 3.00
N ARG A 28 22.68 9.49 2.02
CA ARG A 28 23.23 10.82 1.78
C ARG A 28 22.09 11.75 1.33
N GLY A 29 21.72 12.70 2.18
CA GLY A 29 20.59 13.62 1.95
C GLY A 29 19.54 13.60 3.07
N TYR A 30 19.48 12.52 3.86
CA TYR A 30 18.47 12.34 4.90
C TYR A 30 18.96 12.70 6.30
N ASN A 31 20.03 13.49 6.41
CA ASN A 31 20.66 13.84 7.69
C ASN A 31 19.72 14.64 8.62
N ASN A 32 18.76 15.35 8.05
CA ASN A 32 17.81 16.19 8.78
C ASN A 32 16.44 15.52 8.99
N ALA A 33 16.26 14.27 8.55
CA ALA A 33 14.96 13.61 8.61
C ALA A 33 14.58 13.07 10.00
N CYS A 34 15.55 12.96 10.91
CA CYS A 34 15.43 12.23 12.19
C CYS A 34 15.93 13.07 13.38
N LEU A 35 15.71 14.38 13.33
CA LEU A 35 16.29 15.34 14.28
C LEU A 35 15.66 15.26 15.68
N ASN A 36 14.42 14.77 15.78
CA ASN A 36 13.65 14.68 17.03
C ASN A 36 13.86 13.33 17.76
N LEU A 37 14.70 12.42 17.23
CA LEU A 37 14.97 11.15 17.86
C LEU A 37 15.58 11.36 19.25
N PRO A 38 15.04 10.73 20.31
CA PRO A 38 15.58 10.85 21.65
C PRO A 38 17.04 10.39 21.71
N ARG A 39 17.93 11.26 22.19
CA ARG A 39 19.38 10.99 22.28
C ARG A 39 19.73 9.90 23.30
N ASP A 40 18.81 9.62 24.21
CA ASP A 40 18.92 8.56 25.21
C ASP A 40 18.43 7.20 24.71
N LEU A 41 17.91 7.11 23.47
CA LEU A 41 17.53 5.85 22.85
C LEU A 41 18.74 4.95 22.66
N LYS A 42 18.61 3.65 22.95
CA LYS A 42 19.69 2.67 22.81
C LYS A 42 19.29 1.54 21.86
N PRO A 43 20.16 1.14 20.91
CA PRO A 43 21.41 1.80 20.49
C PRO A 43 21.15 2.99 19.54
N TYR A 44 21.43 4.22 20.00
CA TYR A 44 21.09 5.46 19.28
C TYR A 44 21.56 5.46 17.82
N GLU A 45 22.84 5.19 17.58
CA GLU A 45 23.46 5.29 16.25
C GLU A 45 22.81 4.34 15.22
N LEU A 46 22.44 3.13 15.65
CA LEU A 46 21.79 2.16 14.76
C LEU A 46 20.35 2.56 14.47
N ILE A 47 19.62 3.09 15.46
CA ILE A 47 18.25 3.57 15.26
C ILE A 47 18.22 4.85 14.41
N ASP A 48 19.13 5.80 14.63
CA ASP A 48 19.28 6.99 13.78
C ASP A 48 19.57 6.58 12.33
N LYS A 49 20.51 5.65 12.11
CA LYS A 49 20.80 5.13 10.78
C LYS A 49 19.58 4.46 10.14
N LEU A 50 18.80 3.68 10.91
CA LEU A 50 17.56 3.06 10.43
C LEU A 50 16.50 4.12 10.09
N CYS A 51 16.34 5.14 10.91
CA CYS A 51 15.41 6.24 10.67
C CYS A 51 15.74 6.98 9.36
N ARG A 52 17.02 7.27 9.10
CA ARG A 52 17.42 7.91 7.84
C ARG A 52 17.15 7.04 6.62
N ARG A 53 17.29 5.71 6.75
CA ARG A 53 16.87 4.76 5.70
C ARG A 53 15.36 4.76 5.51
N LEU A 54 14.59 4.81 6.59
CA LEU A 54 13.13 4.92 6.53
C LEU A 54 12.72 6.18 5.77
N ALA A 55 13.29 7.34 6.11
CA ALA A 55 13.02 8.62 5.42
C ALA A 55 13.29 8.53 3.91
N ARG A 56 14.44 7.95 3.51
CA ARG A 56 14.72 7.67 2.09
C ARG A 56 13.69 6.77 1.45
N ASN A 57 13.31 5.68 2.12
CA ASN A 57 12.33 4.74 1.59
C ASN A 57 10.96 5.39 1.38
N LEU A 58 10.58 6.33 2.25
CA LEU A 58 9.38 7.14 2.12
C LEU A 58 9.48 8.10 0.93
N ASP A 59 10.63 8.73 0.72
CA ASP A 59 10.91 9.54 -0.46
C ASP A 59 10.73 8.76 -1.76
N ASN A 60 11.24 7.54 -1.79
CA ASN A 60 11.13 6.65 -2.95
C ASN A 60 9.70 6.13 -3.16
N MET A 61 8.74 6.47 -2.31
CA MET A 61 7.31 6.18 -2.53
C MET A 61 6.60 7.15 -3.49
N GLN A 62 7.33 8.08 -4.14
CA GLN A 62 6.81 9.16 -4.99
C GLN A 62 5.44 8.88 -5.63
N PHE A 63 4.43 9.57 -5.11
CA PHE A 63 3.01 9.25 -5.21
C PHE A 63 2.34 9.61 -6.55
N TYR A 64 3.08 10.09 -7.54
CA TYR A 64 2.46 10.77 -8.69
C TYR A 64 1.85 9.81 -9.72
N ASN A 65 2.32 8.57 -9.83
CA ASN A 65 1.92 7.64 -10.91
C ASN A 65 1.66 6.19 -10.45
N HIS A 66 1.57 5.92 -9.16
CA HIS A 66 1.32 4.56 -8.67
C HIS A 66 -0.15 4.33 -8.32
N GLU A 67 -0.67 3.16 -8.70
CA GLU A 67 -2.01 2.72 -8.31
C GLU A 67 -2.16 2.58 -6.79
N LYS A 68 -3.40 2.78 -6.31
CA LYS A 68 -3.74 2.76 -4.89
C LYS A 68 -3.44 1.41 -4.25
N TYR A 69 -3.79 0.31 -4.93
CA TYR A 69 -3.44 -1.04 -4.48
C TYR A 69 -1.93 -1.21 -4.26
N TYR A 70 -1.13 -0.85 -5.26
CA TYR A 70 0.33 -0.98 -5.21
C TYR A 70 0.93 -0.14 -4.06
N LEU A 71 0.49 1.11 -3.92
CA LEU A 71 0.93 2.01 -2.85
C LEU A 71 0.61 1.44 -1.47
N TYR A 72 -0.62 0.94 -1.28
CA TYR A 72 -1.04 0.37 0.00
C TYR A 72 -0.22 -0.88 0.36
N GLY A 73 -0.08 -1.82 -0.59
CA GLY A 73 0.71 -3.04 -0.41
C GLY A 73 2.18 -2.72 -0.10
N ARG A 74 2.80 -1.80 -0.86
CA ARG A 74 4.17 -1.32 -0.62
C ARG A 74 4.31 -0.69 0.76
N CYS A 75 3.32 0.10 1.19
CA CYS A 75 3.31 0.72 2.51
C CYS A 75 3.26 -0.28 3.66
N LYS A 76 2.41 -1.32 3.53
CA LYS A 76 2.35 -2.42 4.49
C LYS A 76 3.69 -3.14 4.59
N LEU A 77 4.32 -3.45 3.45
CA LEU A 77 5.64 -4.08 3.44
C LEU A 77 6.75 -3.21 4.05
N LEU A 78 6.69 -1.88 3.90
CA LEU A 78 7.64 -0.98 4.53
C LEU A 78 7.51 -1.00 6.06
N ASN A 79 6.29 -1.07 6.58
CA ASN A 79 6.04 -1.23 8.01
C ASN A 79 6.63 -2.55 8.55
N TYR A 80 6.42 -3.67 7.85
CA TYR A 80 7.03 -4.95 8.22
C TYR A 80 8.57 -4.91 8.15
N TRP A 81 9.13 -4.25 7.13
CA TRP A 81 10.58 -4.04 7.03
C TRP A 81 11.12 -3.27 8.24
N LEU A 82 10.46 -2.16 8.63
CA LEU A 82 10.88 -1.36 9.77
C LEU A 82 10.86 -2.20 11.06
N TYR A 83 9.77 -2.93 11.29
CA TYR A 83 9.61 -3.82 12.43
C TYR A 83 10.73 -4.86 12.54
N GLU A 84 11.04 -5.56 11.44
CA GLU A 84 12.10 -6.56 11.41
C GLU A 84 13.47 -5.92 11.67
N LYS A 85 13.74 -4.74 11.11
CA LYS A 85 15.01 -4.04 11.31
C LYS A 85 15.19 -3.54 12.74
N VAL A 86 14.13 -3.03 13.36
CA VAL A 86 14.17 -2.69 14.79
C VAL A 86 14.46 -3.95 15.59
N LYS A 87 13.77 -5.07 15.34
CA LYS A 87 14.05 -6.32 16.04
C LYS A 87 15.48 -6.81 15.91
N GLU A 88 16.02 -6.82 14.70
CA GLU A 88 17.43 -7.17 14.46
C GLU A 88 18.36 -6.31 15.31
N ILE A 89 18.13 -4.99 15.37
CA ILE A 89 18.94 -4.07 16.19
C ILE A 89 18.76 -4.36 17.68
N ILE A 90 17.53 -4.43 18.17
CA ILE A 90 17.23 -4.59 19.60
C ILE A 90 17.71 -5.96 20.12
N SER A 91 17.56 -7.05 19.36
CA SER A 91 18.02 -8.38 19.76
C SER A 91 19.54 -8.48 19.96
N THR A 92 20.31 -7.53 19.44
CA THR A 92 21.77 -7.46 19.61
C THR A 92 22.22 -6.57 20.77
N SER A 93 21.29 -5.91 21.48
CA SER A 93 21.60 -4.92 22.51
C SER A 93 20.78 -5.11 23.79
N LEU A 94 21.46 -5.35 24.91
CA LEU A 94 20.82 -5.60 26.22
C LEU A 94 20.12 -4.38 26.83
N GLU A 95 20.53 -3.16 26.46
CA GLU A 95 19.97 -1.91 26.98
C GLU A 95 18.80 -1.37 26.13
N ALA A 96 18.42 -2.10 25.08
CA ALA A 96 17.57 -1.57 24.04
C ALA A 96 16.08 -1.78 24.35
N ASN A 97 15.28 -0.71 24.21
CA ASN A 97 13.85 -0.74 24.41
C ASN A 97 13.14 -0.73 23.06
N TYR A 98 12.55 -1.87 22.70
CA TYR A 98 11.83 -2.08 21.44
C TYR A 98 10.67 -1.10 21.26
N GLU A 99 9.82 -0.96 22.27
CA GLU A 99 8.62 -0.11 22.25
C GLU A 99 9.02 1.36 22.06
N LYS A 100 9.95 1.85 22.88
CA LYS A 100 10.47 3.22 22.77
C LYS A 100 11.09 3.50 21.40
N ALA A 101 11.81 2.53 20.83
CA ALA A 101 12.40 2.68 19.49
C ALA A 101 11.32 2.77 18.40
N MET A 102 10.32 1.88 18.43
CA MET A 102 9.20 1.89 17.49
C MET A 102 8.38 3.18 17.59
N GLU A 103 8.05 3.63 18.81
CA GLU A 103 7.33 4.89 19.04
C GLU A 103 8.10 6.09 18.47
N SER A 104 9.41 6.15 18.74
CA SER A 104 10.27 7.23 18.24
C SER A 104 10.34 7.23 16.71
N LEU A 105 10.49 6.06 16.09
CA LEU A 105 10.53 5.91 14.63
C LEU A 105 9.18 6.24 13.97
N HIS A 106 8.07 5.83 14.58
CA HIS A 106 6.73 6.21 14.11
C HIS A 106 6.48 7.71 14.23
N SER A 107 7.01 8.36 15.28
CA SER A 107 6.96 9.82 15.42
C SER A 107 7.69 10.52 14.28
N GLU A 108 8.94 10.12 14.02
CA GLU A 108 9.74 10.69 12.93
C GLU A 108 9.14 10.45 11.55
N TRP A 109 8.55 9.26 11.33
CA TRP A 109 7.82 8.97 10.10
C TRP A 109 6.67 9.98 9.89
N LYS A 110 5.84 10.21 10.91
CA LYS A 110 4.75 11.19 10.83
C LYS A 110 5.26 12.60 10.53
N GLU A 111 6.33 13.02 11.18
CA GLU A 111 6.97 14.31 10.96
C GLU A 111 7.54 14.43 9.54
N TYR A 112 8.22 13.39 9.05
CA TYR A 112 8.72 13.34 7.69
C TYR A 112 7.60 13.52 6.66
N ASN A 113 6.50 12.78 6.83
CA ASN A 113 5.32 12.94 5.98
C ASN A 113 4.74 14.36 6.02
N ARG A 114 4.70 14.98 7.21
CA ARG A 114 4.17 16.33 7.42
C ARG A 114 4.99 17.39 6.68
N TYR A 115 6.31 17.27 6.70
CA TYR A 115 7.21 18.26 6.14
C TYR A 115 7.55 18.03 4.67
N THR A 116 7.75 16.78 4.26
CA THR A 116 8.17 16.43 2.89
C THR A 116 6.99 16.31 1.93
N PHE A 117 5.83 15.86 2.43
CA PHE A 117 4.63 15.64 1.62
C PHE A 117 3.42 16.47 2.10
N PRO A 118 3.56 17.80 2.30
CA PRO A 118 2.49 18.62 2.89
C PRO A 118 1.24 18.70 2.01
N PHE A 119 1.39 18.53 0.68
CA PHE A 119 0.31 18.62 -0.30
C PHE A 119 -0.19 17.26 -0.80
N THR A 120 0.42 16.16 -0.35
CA THR A 120 -0.07 14.81 -0.69
C THR A 120 -1.34 14.53 0.10
N SER A 121 -2.34 13.95 -0.55
CA SER A 121 -3.58 13.57 0.14
C SER A 121 -3.31 12.46 1.17
N GLU A 122 -4.07 12.49 2.26
CA GLU A 122 -3.80 11.68 3.44
C GLU A 122 -4.01 10.17 3.21
N ASP A 123 -4.82 9.81 2.22
CA ASP A 123 -5.04 8.45 1.73
C ASP A 123 -3.88 7.91 0.86
N LYS A 124 -3.11 8.83 0.25
CA LYS A 124 -1.93 8.47 -0.56
C LYS A 124 -0.67 8.38 0.28
N LYS A 125 -0.60 9.05 1.44
CA LYS A 125 0.58 8.96 2.32
C LYS A 125 0.70 7.57 2.92
N CYS A 126 1.90 7.01 2.84
CA CYS A 126 2.23 5.83 3.61
C CYS A 126 2.46 6.18 5.08
N LYS A 127 1.76 5.49 5.99
CA LYS A 127 1.73 5.81 7.42
C LYS A 127 2.30 4.66 8.25
N PRO A 128 2.81 4.98 9.45
CA PRO A 128 3.18 3.94 10.41
C PRO A 128 1.94 3.14 10.82
N ASP A 129 2.12 1.83 10.90
CA ASP A 129 1.11 0.86 11.33
C ASP A 129 1.44 0.38 12.76
N PRO A 130 0.74 0.89 13.79
CA PRO A 130 1.03 0.56 15.17
C PRO A 130 0.55 -0.84 15.58
N THR A 131 -0.23 -1.55 14.75
CA THR A 131 -0.85 -2.82 15.13
C THR A 131 0.06 -4.03 14.91
N ILE A 132 1.22 -3.81 14.28
CA ILE A 132 2.28 -4.81 14.06
C ILE A 132 3.07 -5.00 15.36
N ILE A 133 2.46 -5.61 16.38
CA ILE A 133 3.12 -5.93 17.66
C ILE A 133 3.20 -7.45 17.88
N ASN A 134 2.20 -8.23 17.43
CA ASN A 134 2.18 -9.69 17.60
C ASN A 134 3.10 -10.43 16.59
N LEU A 135 4.10 -11.16 17.10
CA LEU A 135 5.12 -11.90 16.35
C LEU A 135 4.60 -12.90 15.30
N ASN A 136 3.68 -13.78 15.68
CA ASN A 136 3.25 -14.88 14.79
C ASN A 136 2.36 -14.36 13.67
N ASP A 137 1.38 -13.52 14.03
CA ASP A 137 0.49 -12.89 13.07
C ASP A 137 1.28 -11.96 12.13
N THR A 138 2.31 -11.27 12.63
CA THR A 138 3.18 -10.40 11.82
C THR A 138 3.85 -11.17 10.69
N LYS A 139 4.41 -12.36 10.97
CA LYS A 139 5.07 -13.16 9.93
C LYS A 139 4.07 -13.65 8.88
N ASP A 140 2.90 -14.11 9.31
CA ASP A 140 1.86 -14.62 8.43
C ASP A 140 1.25 -13.51 7.56
N LYS A 141 0.91 -12.35 8.17
CA LYS A 141 0.44 -11.16 7.45
C LYS A 141 1.47 -10.69 6.44
N LYS A 142 2.75 -10.55 6.83
CA LYS A 142 3.83 -10.14 5.92
C LYS A 142 3.87 -11.03 4.68
N ARG A 143 3.88 -12.37 4.85
CA ARG A 143 3.93 -13.32 3.72
C ARG A 143 2.73 -13.17 2.78
N ILE A 144 1.56 -12.87 3.31
CA ILE A 144 0.36 -12.62 2.50
C ILE A 144 0.48 -11.28 1.77
N HIS A 145 0.90 -10.19 2.43
CA HIS A 145 1.13 -8.91 1.75
C HIS A 145 2.20 -9.00 0.66
N GLU A 146 3.30 -9.74 0.90
CA GLU A 146 4.33 -10.01 -0.11
C GLU A 146 3.73 -10.71 -1.32
N HIS A 147 2.94 -11.75 -1.08
CA HIS A 147 2.26 -12.47 -2.15
C HIS A 147 1.29 -11.59 -2.92
N CYS A 148 0.47 -10.80 -2.22
CA CYS A 148 -0.53 -9.92 -2.81
C CYS A 148 0.11 -8.90 -3.76
N LEU A 149 1.17 -8.22 -3.31
CA LEU A 149 1.89 -7.26 -4.13
C LEU A 149 2.62 -7.94 -5.31
N ASN A 150 3.25 -9.09 -5.07
CA ASN A 150 3.92 -9.85 -6.12
C ASN A 150 2.93 -10.34 -7.19
N TYR A 151 1.77 -10.85 -6.78
CA TYR A 151 0.74 -11.33 -7.70
C TYR A 151 0.19 -10.19 -8.56
N TYR A 152 -0.11 -9.05 -7.94
CA TYR A 152 -0.56 -7.84 -8.62
C TYR A 152 0.41 -7.42 -9.74
N GLU A 153 1.67 -7.24 -9.39
CA GLU A 153 2.71 -6.82 -10.33
C GLU A 153 3.00 -7.85 -11.41
N ILE A 154 3.04 -9.14 -11.04
CA ILE A 154 3.28 -10.21 -12.01
C ILE A 154 2.12 -10.26 -13.01
N ARG A 155 0.88 -10.18 -12.55
CA ARG A 155 -0.30 -10.19 -13.40
C ARG A 155 -0.33 -9.00 -14.37
N LYS A 156 0.13 -7.82 -13.93
CA LYS A 156 0.16 -6.62 -14.76
C LYS A 156 1.30 -6.61 -15.79
N ASN A 157 2.49 -7.04 -15.39
CA ASN A 157 3.73 -6.73 -16.10
C ASN A 157 4.46 -7.96 -16.68
N SER A 158 4.01 -9.18 -16.39
CA SER A 158 4.72 -10.40 -16.80
C SER A 158 4.16 -11.05 -18.05
N ASN A 159 4.99 -11.82 -18.74
CA ASN A 159 4.49 -12.74 -19.76
C ASN A 159 3.76 -13.94 -19.14
N SER A 160 3.03 -14.69 -19.99
CA SER A 160 2.24 -15.85 -19.56
C SER A 160 3.08 -16.92 -18.84
N ASP A 161 4.30 -17.19 -19.29
CA ASP A 161 5.19 -18.20 -18.68
C ASP A 161 5.59 -17.84 -17.24
N GLU A 162 6.01 -16.59 -17.02
CA GLU A 162 6.38 -16.07 -15.70
C GLU A 162 5.19 -16.11 -14.73
N TYR A 163 4.01 -15.67 -15.18
CA TYR A 163 2.78 -15.75 -14.41
C TYR A 163 2.40 -17.19 -14.02
N GLN A 164 2.44 -18.15 -14.96
CA GLN A 164 2.12 -19.55 -14.65
C GLN A 164 3.13 -20.18 -13.67
N LYS A 165 4.43 -19.89 -13.83
CA LYS A 165 5.45 -20.36 -12.89
C LYS A 165 5.24 -19.80 -11.49
N TYR A 166 4.81 -18.53 -11.37
CA TYR A 166 4.49 -17.93 -10.09
C TYR A 166 3.29 -18.61 -9.42
N LYS A 167 2.22 -18.92 -10.18
CA LYS A 167 1.06 -19.66 -9.66
C LYS A 167 1.44 -21.02 -9.08
N VAL A 168 2.28 -21.77 -9.79
CA VAL A 168 2.77 -23.09 -9.31
C VAL A 168 3.60 -22.92 -8.04
N TYR A 169 4.53 -21.96 -8.03
CA TYR A 169 5.36 -21.68 -6.87
C TYR A 169 4.51 -21.30 -5.66
N ILE A 170 3.57 -20.36 -5.80
CA ILE A 170 2.84 -19.84 -4.65
C ILE A 170 1.85 -20.85 -4.07
N LYS A 171 1.26 -21.71 -4.90
CA LYS A 171 0.46 -22.86 -4.44
C LYS A 171 1.26 -23.79 -3.52
N SER A 172 2.58 -23.88 -3.70
CA SER A 172 3.44 -24.72 -2.85
C SER A 172 3.92 -24.03 -1.57
N GLN A 173 3.68 -22.73 -1.39
CA GLN A 173 4.19 -21.98 -0.23
C GLN A 173 3.33 -22.13 1.04
N SER A 174 2.16 -22.80 0.95
CA SER A 174 1.23 -22.99 2.07
C SER A 174 1.00 -21.70 2.84
N LEU A 175 0.58 -20.65 2.12
CA LEU A 175 0.25 -19.37 2.74
C LEU A 175 -0.97 -19.52 3.66
N PRO A 176 -1.01 -18.81 4.81
CA PRO A 176 -2.03 -18.98 5.86
C PRO A 176 -3.35 -18.28 5.52
N TYR A 177 -3.82 -18.40 4.26
CA TYR A 177 -5.07 -17.79 3.80
C TYR A 177 -6.31 -18.34 4.52
N ASN A 178 -6.22 -19.50 5.16
CA ASN A 178 -7.28 -20.01 6.03
C ASN A 178 -7.54 -19.13 7.27
N LYS A 179 -6.62 -18.21 7.59
CA LYS A 179 -6.77 -17.22 8.66
C LYS A 179 -6.90 -15.79 8.12
N PHE A 180 -7.06 -15.61 6.81
CA PHE A 180 -6.98 -14.31 6.15
C PHE A 180 -7.90 -13.27 6.79
N GLU A 181 -9.18 -13.59 6.95
CA GLU A 181 -10.19 -12.65 7.48
C GLU A 181 -9.80 -12.14 8.89
N ASN A 182 -9.34 -13.04 9.77
CA ASN A 182 -8.88 -12.67 11.11
C ASN A 182 -7.60 -11.82 11.07
N LEU A 183 -6.66 -12.17 10.18
CA LEU A 183 -5.38 -11.46 10.06
C LEU A 183 -5.52 -10.07 9.42
N PHE A 184 -6.51 -9.89 8.54
CA PHE A 184 -6.69 -8.69 7.70
C PHE A 184 -7.95 -7.87 8.05
N ALA A 185 -8.59 -8.13 9.19
CA ALA A 185 -9.79 -7.40 9.63
C ALA A 185 -9.58 -5.87 9.71
N GLU A 186 -8.37 -5.42 10.04
CA GLU A 186 -8.04 -3.99 10.01
C GLU A 186 -7.90 -3.46 8.58
N ASP A 187 -7.31 -4.24 7.68
CA ASP A 187 -7.18 -3.87 6.26
C ASP A 187 -8.54 -3.81 5.57
N GLU A 188 -9.50 -4.67 5.95
CA GLU A 188 -10.89 -4.61 5.49
C GLU A 188 -11.53 -3.26 5.79
N ASN A 189 -11.31 -2.71 6.99
CA ASN A 189 -11.84 -1.40 7.37
C ASN A 189 -11.04 -0.24 6.76
N ASN A 190 -9.71 -0.35 6.73
CA ASN A 190 -8.82 0.73 6.30
C ASN A 190 -8.72 0.87 4.78
N ASN A 191 -8.77 -0.24 4.04
CA ASN A 191 -8.72 -0.28 2.59
C ASN A 191 -9.46 -1.52 2.04
N PRO A 192 -10.82 -1.47 2.00
CA PRO A 192 -11.65 -2.59 1.54
C PRO A 192 -11.26 -3.09 0.14
N THR A 193 -10.87 -2.17 -0.75
CA THR A 193 -10.42 -2.49 -2.10
C THR A 193 -9.17 -3.38 -2.09
N TYR A 194 -8.14 -2.99 -1.33
CA TYR A 194 -6.94 -3.79 -1.18
C TYR A 194 -7.26 -5.15 -0.55
N TYR A 195 -8.08 -5.15 0.51
CA TYR A 195 -8.51 -6.37 1.20
C TYR A 195 -9.18 -7.37 0.25
N ASN A 196 -10.20 -6.94 -0.49
CA ASN A 196 -10.96 -7.79 -1.41
C ASN A 196 -10.08 -8.34 -2.53
N GLN A 197 -9.24 -7.50 -3.14
CA GLN A 197 -8.31 -7.96 -4.17
C GLN A 197 -7.30 -8.96 -3.63
N CYS A 198 -6.67 -8.66 -2.48
CA CYS A 198 -5.68 -9.54 -1.85
C CYS A 198 -6.31 -10.88 -1.40
N LYS A 199 -7.58 -10.88 -0.97
CA LYS A 199 -8.39 -12.08 -0.70
C LYS A 199 -8.55 -12.93 -1.96
N CYS A 200 -8.85 -12.29 -3.10
CA CYS A 200 -8.98 -12.95 -4.40
C CYS A 200 -7.67 -13.51 -4.96
N TYR A 201 -6.54 -13.11 -4.41
CA TYR A 201 -5.24 -13.67 -4.79
C TYR A 201 -4.91 -14.95 -4.02
N ASN A 202 -5.81 -15.47 -3.18
CA ASN A 202 -5.61 -16.75 -2.51
C ASN A 202 -5.22 -17.88 -3.51
N PRO A 203 -4.00 -18.46 -3.38
CA PRO A 203 -3.49 -19.48 -4.30
C PRO A 203 -4.37 -20.71 -4.47
N ILE A 204 -5.22 -21.01 -3.48
CA ILE A 204 -6.11 -22.18 -3.50
C ILE A 204 -7.29 -21.96 -4.45
N ILE A 205 -7.79 -20.73 -4.56
CA ILE A 205 -9.05 -20.41 -5.25
C ILE A 205 -8.88 -19.44 -6.44
N ILE A 206 -7.66 -18.95 -6.73
CA ILE A 206 -7.36 -18.13 -7.91
C ILE A 206 -7.95 -18.78 -9.17
N GLY A 207 -8.79 -18.01 -9.87
CA GLY A 207 -9.44 -18.40 -11.13
C GLY A 207 -10.64 -19.34 -10.99
N THR A 208 -11.07 -19.65 -9.77
CA THR A 208 -12.21 -20.55 -9.51
C THR A 208 -13.34 -19.90 -8.71
N ASP A 209 -13.05 -18.83 -7.97
CA ASP A 209 -14.07 -18.11 -7.21
C ASP A 209 -14.80 -17.11 -8.12
N SER A 210 -16.12 -17.29 -8.27
CA SER A 210 -16.97 -16.41 -9.07
C SER A 210 -17.14 -15.00 -8.48
N HIS A 211 -16.76 -14.79 -7.22
CA HIS A 211 -16.80 -13.49 -6.54
C HIS A 211 -15.52 -12.68 -6.80
N CYS A 212 -14.55 -13.27 -7.49
CA CYS A 212 -13.30 -12.64 -7.90
C CYS A 212 -13.28 -12.43 -9.42
N PRO A 213 -12.94 -11.23 -9.90
CA PRO A 213 -12.59 -10.97 -11.29
C PRO A 213 -11.71 -12.03 -11.91
N GLN A 214 -12.15 -12.41 -13.11
CA GLN A 214 -11.54 -13.49 -13.88
C GLN A 214 -10.09 -13.15 -14.22
N GLU A 215 -9.25 -14.17 -14.45
CA GLU A 215 -7.79 -13.98 -14.60
C GLU A 215 -7.39 -13.04 -15.75
N ASN A 216 -8.25 -12.90 -16.75
CA ASN A 216 -8.07 -12.02 -17.91
C ASN A 216 -8.48 -10.55 -17.66
N GLU A 217 -9.09 -10.25 -16.52
CA GLU A 217 -9.52 -8.89 -16.19
C GLU A 217 -8.33 -8.05 -15.67
N ASN A 218 -8.34 -6.74 -15.93
CA ASN A 218 -7.32 -5.83 -15.41
C ASN A 218 -7.44 -5.76 -13.87
N PRO A 219 -6.36 -5.95 -13.08
CA PRO A 219 -6.36 -5.73 -11.64
C PRO A 219 -6.95 -4.39 -11.19
N GLU A 220 -6.81 -3.34 -12.02
CA GLU A 220 -7.36 -2.00 -11.75
C GLU A 220 -8.90 -1.97 -11.76
N ALA A 221 -9.56 -2.85 -12.53
CA ALA A 221 -11.03 -2.87 -12.66
C ALA A 221 -11.75 -3.33 -11.38
N PHE A 222 -11.04 -4.00 -10.46
CA PHE A 222 -11.55 -4.32 -9.13
C PHE A 222 -11.72 -3.09 -8.22
N GLU A 223 -11.07 -1.96 -8.54
CA GLU A 223 -11.12 -0.76 -7.70
C GLU A 223 -12.42 0.05 -7.87
N GLU A 224 -13.17 -0.15 -8.97
CA GLU A 224 -14.27 0.74 -9.38
C GLU A 224 -15.65 0.41 -8.76
N VAL A 225 -15.80 -0.70 -8.01
CA VAL A 225 -17.12 -1.19 -7.55
C VAL A 225 -17.54 -0.65 -6.15
N ALA A 226 -17.05 0.51 -5.73
CA ALA A 226 -17.39 1.07 -4.41
C ALA A 226 -17.85 2.53 -4.44
N GLU A 227 -18.96 2.80 -5.14
CA GLU A 227 -19.84 3.92 -4.80
C GLU A 227 -21.27 3.40 -4.51
N PRO A 228 -21.85 3.62 -3.32
CA PRO A 228 -23.27 3.50 -3.14
C PRO A 228 -23.94 4.73 -3.78
N LEU A 229 -24.63 4.53 -4.89
CA LEU A 229 -25.58 5.51 -5.42
C LEU A 229 -26.64 5.78 -4.34
N GLY A 230 -26.59 6.99 -3.76
CA GLY A 230 -27.66 7.51 -2.92
C GLY A 230 -28.93 7.62 -3.76
N GLN A 231 -29.88 6.70 -3.54
CA GLN A 231 -31.26 6.86 -3.99
C GLN A 231 -31.91 7.96 -3.13
N THR A 232 -32.03 9.17 -3.67
CA THR A 232 -33.07 10.09 -3.24
C THR A 232 -34.25 9.95 -4.20
N SER A 233 -35.19 9.11 -3.79
CA SER A 233 -36.56 9.15 -4.30
C SER A 233 -37.24 10.39 -3.72
N LEU A 234 -37.70 11.29 -4.59
CA LEU A 234 -38.81 12.19 -4.29
C LEU A 234 -39.71 12.23 -5.51
N ASP A 235 -40.80 11.47 -5.43
CA ASP A 235 -41.99 11.65 -6.26
C ASP A 235 -42.66 12.98 -5.90
N GLY A 236 -43.21 13.69 -6.91
CA GLY A 236 -44.05 14.86 -6.66
C GLY A 236 -44.36 15.74 -7.87
N GLU A 237 -45.33 15.30 -8.67
CA GLU A 237 -46.33 16.07 -9.44
C GLU A 237 -46.00 16.67 -10.84
N GLU A 238 -46.74 16.14 -11.81
CA GLU A 238 -47.04 16.69 -13.14
C GLU A 238 -47.91 17.96 -13.09
N GLY A 239 -47.67 18.89 -14.03
CA GLY A 239 -48.69 19.87 -14.44
C GLY A 239 -48.16 21.06 -15.25
N LYS A 240 -48.29 20.99 -16.58
CA LYS A 240 -48.42 22.04 -17.64
C LYS A 240 -47.88 23.46 -17.34
N GLU A 241 -47.13 24.11 -18.22
CA GLU A 241 -47.64 24.65 -19.49
C GLU A 241 -46.46 25.26 -20.29
N VAL A 242 -46.37 24.95 -21.59
CA VAL A 242 -45.47 25.60 -22.55
C VAL A 242 -46.23 26.75 -23.19
N ARG A 243 -45.72 27.98 -23.08
CA ARG A 243 -45.91 29.03 -24.09
C ARG A 243 -44.64 29.87 -24.23
N GLU A 244 -44.11 29.86 -25.44
CA GLU A 244 -43.09 30.78 -25.95
C GLU A 244 -43.68 32.20 -26.04
N GLU A 245 -42.91 33.21 -25.63
CA GLU A 245 -43.07 34.57 -26.15
C GLU A 245 -41.70 35.17 -26.50
N GLU A 246 -41.66 35.72 -27.71
CA GLU A 246 -40.57 36.46 -28.36
C GLU A 246 -40.03 37.62 -27.51
N VAL A 247 -38.72 37.82 -27.56
CA VAL A 247 -38.16 39.19 -27.52
C VAL A 247 -37.17 39.37 -28.66
N ARG A 248 -37.61 40.17 -29.65
CA ARG A 248 -36.76 40.81 -30.66
C ARG A 248 -35.77 41.77 -29.99
N GLY A 249 -34.54 41.72 -30.44
CA GLY A 249 -33.44 42.50 -29.88
C GLY A 249 -33.38 43.97 -30.30
N VAL A 250 -32.51 44.70 -29.60
CA VAL A 250 -31.72 45.88 -30.00
C VAL A 250 -30.60 45.88 -28.92
N GLY A 251 -29.31 45.76 -29.19
CA GLY A 251 -28.45 46.56 -30.06
C GLY A 251 -27.32 47.14 -29.19
N LEU A 252 -26.19 47.47 -29.83
CA LEU A 252 -24.93 48.03 -29.28
C LEU A 252 -23.97 46.95 -28.76
N GLY A 253 -22.77 46.76 -29.30
CA GLY A 253 -21.95 47.64 -30.11
C GLY A 253 -20.52 47.46 -29.61
N ALA A 254 -19.67 46.87 -30.44
CA ALA A 254 -18.25 46.65 -30.16
C ALA A 254 -17.43 47.94 -30.30
N ALA A 255 -16.43 48.12 -29.43
CA ALA A 255 -15.12 48.77 -29.65
C ALA A 255 -14.35 48.67 -28.31
N VAL A 256 -13.26 47.92 -28.15
CA VAL A 256 -11.88 48.03 -28.70
C VAL A 256 -11.10 49.26 -28.21
N ALA A 257 -9.97 48.93 -27.58
CA ALA A 257 -8.69 49.66 -27.45
C ALA A 257 -8.45 50.66 -26.30
N ARG A 258 -7.37 50.29 -25.58
CA ARG A 258 -6.49 51.01 -24.62
C ARG A 258 -6.91 51.02 -23.17
#